data_AF-A0A3D3RNI1-F1
#
_entry.id   AF-A0A3D3RNI1-F1
#
_cell.length_a   1.000
_cell.length_b   1.000
_cell.length_c   1.000
_cell.angle_alpha   90.00
_cell.angle_beta   90.00
_cell.angle_gamma   90.00
#
_symmetry.space_group_name_H-M   'P 1'
#
loop_
_entity.id
_entity.type
_entity.pdbx_description
1 polymer ?
#
loop_
_entity_poly.entity_id
_entity_poly.type
_entity_poly.pdbx_seq_one_letter_code
_entity_poly.pdbx_strand_id
1 'polypeptide(L)'
;MERKDLDLKGLLIIFAVITLFLFGYQAYLIFFAPQQTTQQPQKKPEEKPKDVPSLLLGTTREKEKPQSLRTFNFEKFSLTLSEEGARVISLVDKKYKKELITEEEKRLNLYPLEVYTGDPQIDYILNFSRYEIYTKDNQIIARLRAENFEIKKILEYKGDYFSLSIESSGLPPMFVSAGMRVQEADFYSHSGPVIKIGDRVERIDVEKVEGRQLITGDIKFAGEESRYYFKGFSGSISAVAIYKVENK
;
A
#
# COMPACT_ATOMS: atom_id res chain seq x y z
N MET A 1 -66.98 8.40 29.08
CA MET A 1 -65.89 9.36 28.78
C MET A 1 -66.11 9.87 27.37
N GLU A 2 -66.62 11.08 27.23
CA GLU A 2 -66.80 11.74 25.93
C GLU A 2 -65.43 12.00 25.29
N ARG A 3 -65.27 11.60 24.02
CA ARG A 3 -64.11 12.01 23.24
C ARG A 3 -64.28 13.50 22.95
N LYS A 4 -63.42 14.34 23.53
CA LYS A 4 -63.26 15.72 23.08
C LYS A 4 -62.77 15.65 21.63
N ASP A 5 -63.64 16.00 20.69
CA ASP A 5 -63.26 16.17 19.30
C ASP A 5 -62.12 17.19 19.26
N LEU A 6 -60.94 16.75 18.83
CA LEU A 6 -59.80 17.62 18.64
C LEU A 6 -60.16 18.68 17.61
N ASP A 7 -60.01 19.94 17.98
CA ASP A 7 -60.19 21.07 17.07
C ASP A 7 -59.09 21.06 16.00
N LEU A 8 -59.36 20.32 14.93
CA LEU A 8 -58.46 20.11 13.81
C LEU A 8 -58.06 21.43 13.14
N LYS A 9 -58.94 22.44 13.17
CA LYS A 9 -58.66 23.76 12.60
C LYS A 9 -57.67 24.52 13.47
N GLY A 10 -57.87 24.51 14.79
CA GLY A 10 -56.89 25.06 15.73
C GLY A 10 -55.52 24.40 15.62
N LEU A 11 -55.48 23.07 15.46
CA LEU A 11 -54.24 22.32 15.32
C LEU A 11 -53.52 22.62 14.00
N LEU A 12 -54.25 22.77 12.89
CA LEU A 12 -53.70 23.17 11.59
C LEU A 12 -53.12 24.58 11.63
N ILE A 13 -53.79 25.51 12.31
CA ILE A 13 -53.30 26.89 12.47
C ILE A 13 -52.00 26.89 13.28
N ILE A 14 -51.95 26.15 14.39
CA ILE A 14 -50.73 26.01 15.20
C ILE A 14 -49.60 25.41 14.37
N PHE A 15 -49.87 24.36 13.60
CA PHE A 15 -48.88 23.72 12.74
C PHE A 15 -48.35 24.66 11.66
N ALA A 16 -49.24 25.44 11.02
CA ALA A 16 -48.87 26.43 10.02
C ALA A 16 -47.99 27.53 10.62
N VAL A 17 -48.33 28.03 11.82
CA VAL A 17 -47.54 29.06 12.53
C VAL A 17 -46.16 28.53 12.90
N ILE A 18 -46.06 27.31 13.45
CA ILE A 18 -44.77 26.69 13.80
C ILE A 18 -43.91 26.52 12.54
N THR A 19 -44.50 26.04 11.45
CA THR A 19 -43.80 25.85 10.17
C THR A 19 -43.26 27.18 9.65
N LEU A 20 -44.05 28.25 9.72
CA LEU A 20 -43.66 29.58 9.26
C LEU A 20 -42.55 30.17 10.13
N PHE A 21 -42.57 29.91 11.44
CA PHE A 21 -41.47 30.25 12.36
C PHE A 21 -40.20 29.48 12.05
N LEU A 22 -40.28 28.18 11.74
CA LEU A 22 -39.12 27.37 11.37
C LEU A 22 -38.48 27.86 10.07
N PHE A 23 -39.28 28.16 9.04
CA PHE A 23 -38.77 28.74 7.79
C PHE A 23 -38.19 30.14 7.99
N GLY A 24 -38.85 30.99 8.78
CA GLY A 24 -38.33 32.33 9.11
C GLY A 24 -37.01 32.26 9.86
N TYR A 25 -36.88 31.34 10.82
CA TYR A 25 -35.64 31.10 11.56
C TYR A 25 -34.52 30.58 10.64
N GLN A 26 -34.84 29.65 9.73
CA GLN A 26 -33.88 29.11 8.79
C GLN A 26 -33.41 30.18 7.78
N ALA A 27 -34.31 31.02 7.29
CA ALA A 27 -33.97 32.16 6.44
C ALA A 27 -33.10 33.18 7.19
N TYR A 28 -33.41 33.48 8.45
CA TYR A 28 -32.59 34.34 9.29
C TYR A 28 -31.16 33.79 9.47
N LEU A 29 -31.02 32.48 9.69
CA LEU A 29 -29.69 31.83 9.78
C LEU A 29 -28.90 31.88 8.46
N ILE A 30 -29.57 31.83 7.31
CA ILE A 30 -28.90 31.88 6.00
C ILE A 30 -28.46 33.30 5.64
N PHE A 31 -29.32 34.30 5.89
CA PHE A 31 -29.12 35.66 5.38
C PHE A 31 -28.50 36.64 6.40
N PHE A 32 -28.66 36.39 7.70
CA PHE A 32 -28.33 37.38 8.73
C PHE A 32 -27.47 36.85 9.88
N ALA A 33 -27.44 35.55 10.14
CA ALA A 33 -26.47 34.99 11.07
C ALA A 33 -25.08 35.02 10.43
N PRO A 34 -24.02 35.43 11.16
CA PRO A 34 -22.66 35.30 10.67
C PRO A 34 -22.45 33.82 10.35
N GLN A 35 -22.23 33.51 9.07
CA GLN A 35 -21.81 32.17 8.69
C GLN A 35 -20.54 31.90 9.50
N GLN A 36 -20.66 31.09 10.55
CA GLN A 36 -19.56 30.24 10.93
C GLN A 36 -19.32 29.42 9.68
N THR A 37 -18.37 29.89 8.89
CA THR A 37 -17.69 29.06 7.92
C THR A 37 -17.17 27.93 8.79
N THR A 38 -17.90 26.82 8.79
CA THR A 38 -17.31 25.52 9.07
C THR A 38 -16.29 25.37 7.96
N GLN A 39 -15.12 25.97 8.17
CA GLN A 39 -13.90 25.44 7.63
C GLN A 39 -14.00 23.97 8.00
N GLN A 40 -14.31 23.11 7.02
CA GLN A 40 -13.85 21.73 7.11
C GLN A 40 -12.46 21.83 7.70
N PRO A 41 -12.14 21.14 8.81
CA PRO A 41 -10.78 21.13 9.30
C PRO A 41 -9.95 20.77 8.09
N GLN A 42 -9.22 21.76 7.58
CA GLN A 42 -8.24 21.55 6.54
C GLN A 42 -7.34 20.55 7.23
N LYS A 43 -7.45 19.26 6.83
CA LYS A 43 -6.67 18.18 7.41
C LYS A 43 -5.27 18.73 7.42
N LYS A 44 -4.81 19.11 8.62
CA LYS A 44 -3.41 19.38 8.88
C LYS A 44 -2.73 18.18 8.22
N PRO A 45 -1.82 18.36 7.24
CA PRO A 45 -1.12 17.21 6.72
C PRO A 45 -0.62 16.48 7.96
N GLU A 46 -1.13 15.26 8.18
CA GLU A 46 -0.60 14.39 9.22
C GLU A 46 0.91 14.51 9.07
N GLU A 47 1.59 14.94 10.14
CA GLU A 47 3.02 14.79 10.19
C GLU A 47 3.24 13.30 10.01
N LYS A 48 3.54 12.92 8.76
CA LYS A 48 3.89 11.57 8.39
C LYS A 48 5.00 11.18 9.38
N PRO A 49 4.92 10.01 10.03
CA PRO A 49 6.03 9.55 10.84
C PRO A 49 7.31 9.69 10.01
N LYS A 50 8.25 10.50 10.49
CA LYS A 50 9.46 10.90 9.74
C LYS A 50 10.29 9.71 9.28
N ASP A 51 10.04 8.54 9.86
CA ASP A 51 10.82 7.31 9.68
C ASP A 51 10.18 6.29 8.71
N VAL A 52 9.04 6.60 8.09
CA VAL A 52 8.39 5.71 7.09
C VAL A 52 8.65 6.24 5.67
N PRO A 53 9.26 5.45 4.77
CA PRO A 53 9.60 5.93 3.44
C PRO A 53 8.37 6.38 2.64
N SER A 54 8.57 7.32 1.73
CA SER A 54 7.52 7.70 0.78
C SER A 54 7.51 6.73 -0.38
N LEU A 55 6.37 6.07 -0.65
CA LEU A 55 6.18 5.26 -1.85
C LEU A 55 6.02 6.11 -3.14
N LEU A 56 6.33 7.41 -3.11
CA LEU A 56 6.22 8.33 -4.25
C LEU A 56 4.84 8.29 -4.96
N LEU A 57 3.78 7.89 -4.26
CA LEU A 57 2.43 7.82 -4.83
C LEU A 57 1.88 9.24 -5.09
N GLY A 58 1.13 9.38 -6.18
CA GLY A 58 0.60 10.65 -6.68
C GLY A 58 1.63 11.50 -7.43
N THR A 59 2.71 10.89 -7.94
CA THR A 59 3.78 11.59 -8.67
C THR A 59 3.75 11.25 -10.15
N THR A 60 4.88 11.39 -10.87
CA THR A 60 5.00 10.92 -12.26
C THR A 60 5.14 9.40 -12.33
N ARG A 61 5.43 8.72 -11.20
CA ARG A 61 5.70 7.27 -11.19
C ARG A 61 4.59 6.47 -11.86
N GLU A 62 3.32 6.80 -11.64
CA GLU A 62 2.20 6.01 -12.16
C GLU A 62 2.14 6.01 -13.70
N LYS A 63 2.74 7.04 -14.32
CA LYS A 63 2.83 7.24 -15.78
C LYS A 63 4.06 6.57 -16.39
N GLU A 64 5.12 6.38 -15.62
CA GLU A 64 6.39 5.79 -16.07
C GLU A 64 6.31 4.26 -16.11
N LYS A 65 5.56 3.73 -17.08
CA LYS A 65 5.36 2.28 -17.21
C LYS A 65 6.70 1.54 -17.37
N PRO A 66 6.86 0.35 -16.76
CA PRO A 66 8.10 -0.42 -16.86
C PRO A 66 8.40 -0.76 -18.32
N GLN A 67 9.68 -0.66 -18.70
CA GLN A 67 10.17 -0.99 -20.04
C GLN A 67 11.22 -2.10 -19.94
N SER A 68 11.86 -2.44 -21.06
CA SER A 68 13.05 -3.30 -21.09
C SER A 68 12.87 -4.59 -20.28
N LEU A 69 11.88 -5.40 -20.66
CA LEU A 69 11.44 -6.56 -19.89
C LEU A 69 12.33 -7.78 -20.13
N ARG A 70 12.65 -8.51 -19.06
CA ARG A 70 13.33 -9.81 -19.12
C ARG A 70 12.54 -10.85 -18.38
N THR A 71 12.24 -11.95 -19.07
CA THR A 71 11.53 -13.09 -18.50
C THR A 71 12.49 -14.25 -18.24
N PHE A 72 12.39 -14.79 -17.03
CA PHE A 72 13.15 -15.92 -16.53
C PHE A 72 12.20 -17.07 -16.22
N ASN A 73 12.49 -18.23 -16.81
CA ASN A 73 11.66 -19.42 -16.68
C ASN A 73 12.29 -20.39 -15.69
N PHE A 74 11.65 -20.55 -14.54
CA PHE A 74 11.99 -21.55 -13.52
C PHE A 74 11.03 -22.73 -13.61
N GLU A 75 11.29 -23.79 -12.84
CA GLU A 75 10.45 -24.99 -12.84
C GLU A 75 8.99 -24.69 -12.45
N LYS A 76 8.79 -24.05 -11.29
CA LYS A 76 7.44 -23.74 -10.77
C LYS A 76 6.94 -22.34 -11.12
N PHE A 77 7.83 -21.43 -11.50
CA PHE A 77 7.49 -20.02 -11.74
C PHE A 77 7.97 -19.48 -13.09
N SER A 78 7.24 -18.52 -13.64
CA SER A 78 7.72 -17.62 -14.69
C SER A 78 7.81 -16.21 -14.12
N LEU A 79 9.00 -15.63 -14.07
CA LEU A 79 9.26 -14.34 -13.44
C LEU A 79 9.69 -13.33 -14.51
N THR A 80 9.04 -12.17 -14.59
CA THR A 80 9.45 -11.08 -15.47
C THR A 80 9.90 -9.88 -14.65
N LEU A 81 11.12 -9.41 -14.93
CA LEU A 81 11.67 -8.17 -14.40
C LEU A 81 11.61 -7.06 -15.44
N SER A 82 11.42 -5.83 -15.00
CA SER A 82 11.83 -4.63 -15.73
C SER A 82 13.27 -4.31 -15.38
N GLU A 83 14.10 -4.01 -16.38
CA GLU A 83 15.49 -3.59 -16.13
C GLU A 83 15.54 -2.29 -15.33
N GLU A 84 14.52 -1.43 -15.42
CA GLU A 84 14.37 -0.26 -14.56
C GLU A 84 13.97 -0.67 -13.14
N GLY A 85 14.85 -0.39 -12.18
CA GLY A 85 14.65 -0.75 -10.77
C GLY A 85 14.83 -2.23 -10.45
N ALA A 86 15.05 -3.10 -11.45
CA ALA A 86 15.00 -4.56 -11.30
C ALA A 86 13.69 -5.03 -10.62
N ARG A 87 12.56 -4.43 -11.03
CA ARG A 87 11.24 -4.61 -10.42
C ARG A 87 10.55 -5.88 -10.94
N VAL A 88 9.91 -6.65 -10.06
CA VAL A 88 9.14 -7.84 -10.46
C VAL A 88 7.78 -7.41 -10.97
N ILE A 89 7.62 -7.34 -12.29
CA ILE A 89 6.39 -6.85 -12.93
C ILE A 89 5.39 -7.97 -13.24
N SER A 90 5.83 -9.23 -13.22
CA SER A 90 4.99 -10.42 -13.33
C SER A 90 5.68 -11.60 -12.64
N LEU A 91 4.90 -12.40 -11.93
CA LEU A 91 5.35 -13.64 -11.31
C LEU A 91 4.19 -14.64 -11.41
N VAL A 92 4.32 -15.59 -12.33
CA VAL A 92 3.28 -16.58 -12.61
C VAL A 92 3.63 -17.91 -11.96
N ASP A 93 2.76 -18.41 -11.08
CA ASP A 93 2.76 -19.81 -10.67
C ASP A 93 2.28 -20.67 -11.84
N LYS A 94 3.15 -21.55 -12.35
CA LYS A 94 2.88 -22.37 -13.54
C LYS A 94 1.88 -23.49 -13.26
N LYS A 95 1.84 -24.02 -12.03
CA LYS A 95 0.94 -25.11 -11.65
C LYS A 95 -0.51 -24.63 -11.61
N TYR A 96 -0.75 -23.45 -11.05
CA TYR A 96 -2.08 -22.88 -10.91
C TYR A 96 -2.42 -21.85 -11.98
N LYS A 97 -1.47 -21.53 -12.86
CA LYS A 97 -1.58 -20.47 -13.88
C LYS A 97 -2.02 -19.14 -13.27
N LYS A 98 -1.51 -18.84 -12.07
CA LYS A 98 -1.91 -17.68 -11.27
C LYS A 98 -0.84 -16.60 -11.37
N GLU A 99 -1.24 -15.42 -11.81
CA GLU A 99 -0.41 -14.21 -11.71
C GLU A 99 -0.43 -13.71 -10.26
N LEU A 100 0.76 -13.48 -9.69
CA LEU A 100 0.95 -13.06 -8.31
C LEU A 100 1.18 -11.54 -8.19
N ILE A 101 1.42 -10.84 -9.30
CA ILE A 101 1.45 -9.38 -9.36
C ILE A 101 0.06 -8.84 -9.69
N THR A 102 -0.53 -8.06 -8.78
CA THR A 102 -1.92 -7.60 -8.88
C THR A 102 -2.09 -6.48 -9.90
N GLU A 103 -3.35 -6.24 -10.29
CA GLU A 103 -3.68 -5.09 -11.14
C GLU A 103 -3.46 -3.76 -10.42
N GLU A 104 -3.60 -3.69 -9.10
CA GLU A 104 -3.27 -2.49 -8.32
C GLU A 104 -1.77 -2.20 -8.33
N GLU A 105 -0.91 -3.21 -8.18
CA GLU A 105 0.54 -3.05 -8.31
C GLU A 105 0.88 -2.46 -9.69
N LYS A 106 0.25 -2.96 -10.76
CA LYS A 106 0.42 -2.43 -12.13
C LYS A 106 -0.16 -1.03 -12.34
N ARG A 107 -1.30 -0.73 -11.72
CA ARG A 107 -1.97 0.58 -11.78
C ARG A 107 -1.13 1.65 -11.09
N LEU A 108 -0.65 1.37 -9.90
CA LEU A 108 0.18 2.25 -9.08
C LEU A 108 1.64 2.30 -9.54
N ASN A 109 2.03 1.40 -10.47
CA ASN A 109 3.41 1.19 -10.88
C ASN A 109 4.32 0.91 -9.67
N LEU A 110 3.81 0.16 -8.68
CA LEU A 110 4.46 -0.16 -7.41
C LEU A 110 4.60 -1.68 -7.34
N TYR A 111 5.83 -2.16 -7.42
CA TYR A 111 6.15 -3.57 -7.57
C TYR A 111 7.01 -4.12 -6.43
N PRO A 112 7.04 -5.46 -6.24
CA PRO A 112 8.01 -6.09 -5.37
C PRO A 112 9.46 -5.77 -5.77
N LEU A 113 10.34 -5.82 -4.78
CA LEU A 113 11.78 -5.56 -4.86
C LEU A 113 12.19 -4.11 -5.14
N GLU A 114 11.24 -3.18 -5.18
CA GLU A 114 11.56 -1.76 -5.04
C GLU A 114 12.21 -1.49 -3.68
N VAL A 115 13.15 -0.53 -3.66
CA VAL A 115 13.97 -0.21 -2.48
C VAL A 115 13.75 1.25 -2.10
N TYR A 116 13.61 1.49 -0.79
CA TYR A 116 13.33 2.81 -0.25
C TYR A 116 14.24 3.13 0.93
N THR A 117 14.92 4.26 0.84
CA THR A 117 15.85 4.82 1.82
C THR A 117 15.23 5.94 2.64
N GLY A 118 14.09 6.49 2.17
CA GLY A 118 13.45 7.66 2.76
C GLY A 118 13.87 8.98 2.09
N ASP A 119 14.91 8.98 1.26
CA ASP A 119 15.27 10.11 0.40
C ASP A 119 14.61 9.93 -0.98
N PRO A 120 13.65 10.80 -1.37
CA PRO A 120 12.95 10.68 -2.64
C PRO A 120 13.83 10.69 -3.89
N GLN A 121 14.98 11.38 -3.87
CA GLN A 121 15.88 11.44 -5.01
C GLN A 121 16.63 10.12 -5.17
N ILE A 122 17.15 9.57 -4.06
CA ILE A 122 17.81 8.26 -4.05
C ILE A 122 16.80 7.17 -4.42
N ASP A 123 15.60 7.21 -3.84
CA ASP A 123 14.53 6.24 -4.08
C ASP A 123 14.07 6.23 -5.54
N TYR A 124 14.01 7.40 -6.18
CA TYR A 124 13.72 7.49 -7.60
C TYR A 124 14.83 6.82 -8.44
N ILE A 125 16.10 7.12 -8.15
CA ILE A 125 17.22 6.48 -8.86
C ILE A 125 17.18 4.96 -8.68
N LEU A 126 16.98 4.47 -7.44
CA LEU A 126 16.96 3.05 -7.12
C LEU A 126 15.84 2.28 -7.85
N ASN A 127 14.69 2.90 -8.09
CA ASN A 127 13.50 2.23 -8.61
C ASN A 127 13.22 2.48 -10.10
N PHE A 128 13.87 3.47 -10.70
CA PHE A 128 13.65 3.85 -12.11
C PHE A 128 14.91 3.84 -12.98
N SER A 129 16.11 3.74 -12.40
CA SER A 129 17.34 3.58 -13.19
C SER A 129 17.47 2.15 -13.72
N ARG A 130 18.14 2.00 -14.87
CA ARG A 130 18.40 0.70 -15.50
C ARG A 130 19.49 -0.07 -14.75
N TYR A 131 19.21 -1.32 -14.40
CA TYR A 131 20.14 -2.25 -13.76
C TYR A 131 20.82 -3.12 -14.82
N GLU A 132 22.08 -3.45 -14.57
CA GLU A 132 22.77 -4.53 -15.28
C GLU A 132 22.25 -5.87 -14.74
N ILE A 133 21.43 -6.55 -15.53
CA ILE A 133 20.84 -7.85 -15.16
C ILE A 133 21.57 -8.98 -15.89
N TYR A 134 21.99 -9.98 -15.14
CA TYR A 134 22.57 -11.22 -15.67
C TYR A 134 22.18 -12.41 -14.79
N THR A 135 22.29 -13.61 -15.35
CA THR A 135 22.02 -14.85 -14.63
C THR A 135 23.31 -15.59 -14.32
N LYS A 136 23.32 -16.28 -13.19
CA LYS A 136 24.38 -17.20 -12.80
C LYS A 136 23.73 -18.36 -12.07
N ASP A 137 23.81 -19.57 -12.63
CA ASP A 137 23.14 -20.75 -12.09
C ASP A 137 21.62 -20.48 -11.91
N ASN A 138 21.08 -20.71 -10.70
CA ASN A 138 19.69 -20.42 -10.34
C ASN A 138 19.47 -19.00 -9.80
N GLN A 139 20.43 -18.08 -10.04
CA GLN A 139 20.39 -16.71 -9.55
C GLN A 139 20.15 -15.71 -10.68
N ILE A 140 19.28 -14.74 -10.41
CA ILE A 140 19.20 -13.48 -11.16
C ILE A 140 19.92 -12.43 -10.34
N ILE A 141 20.93 -11.80 -10.93
CA ILE A 141 21.72 -10.75 -10.31
C ILE A 141 21.45 -9.45 -11.06
N ALA A 142 21.01 -8.43 -10.33
CA ALA A 142 20.77 -7.09 -10.85
C ALA A 142 21.66 -6.08 -10.11
N ARG A 143 22.50 -5.35 -10.84
CA ARG A 143 23.44 -4.38 -10.27
C ARG A 143 23.16 -2.98 -10.77
N LEU A 144 23.20 -2.01 -9.87
CA LEU A 144 23.17 -0.58 -10.18
C LEU A 144 24.35 0.10 -9.50
N ARG A 145 25.13 0.84 -10.29
CA ARG A 145 26.18 1.74 -9.80
C ARG A 145 25.78 3.18 -10.10
N ALA A 146 25.67 3.98 -9.06
CA ALA A 146 25.51 5.42 -9.14
C ALA A 146 26.81 6.09 -8.67
N GLU A 147 26.85 7.43 -8.73
CA GLU A 147 28.04 8.21 -8.37
C GLU A 147 28.50 7.95 -6.92
N ASN A 148 27.55 7.87 -5.98
CA ASN A 148 27.83 7.79 -4.54
C ASN A 148 27.43 6.47 -3.89
N PHE A 149 26.83 5.55 -4.63
CA PHE A 149 26.39 4.27 -4.08
C PHE A 149 26.39 3.16 -5.12
N GLU A 150 26.41 1.93 -4.60
CA GLU A 150 26.17 0.73 -5.37
C GLU A 150 25.14 -0.14 -4.65
N ILE A 151 24.26 -0.77 -5.43
CA ILE A 151 23.34 -1.79 -4.95
C ILE A 151 23.32 -2.99 -5.89
N LYS A 152 23.23 -4.18 -5.31
CA LYS A 152 23.11 -5.44 -6.02
C LYS A 152 22.00 -6.28 -5.39
N LYS A 153 20.99 -6.60 -6.19
CA LYS A 153 19.87 -7.47 -5.82
C LYS A 153 20.14 -8.86 -6.40
N ILE A 154 20.13 -9.87 -5.54
CA ILE A 154 20.38 -11.26 -5.92
C ILE A 154 19.12 -12.05 -5.56
N LEU A 155 18.40 -12.51 -6.58
CA LEU A 155 17.28 -13.42 -6.40
C LEU A 155 17.74 -14.83 -6.73
N GLU A 156 17.68 -15.75 -5.78
CA GLU A 156 17.97 -17.15 -6.00
C GLU A 156 16.69 -17.99 -5.94
N TYR A 157 16.47 -18.79 -6.98
CA TYR A 157 15.36 -19.73 -7.01
C TYR A 157 15.64 -20.96 -6.14
N LYS A 158 14.80 -21.20 -5.13
CA LYS A 158 14.91 -22.32 -4.18
C LYS A 158 13.85 -23.41 -4.39
N GLY A 159 13.19 -23.45 -5.54
CA GLY A 159 12.11 -24.39 -5.84
C GLY A 159 10.73 -23.83 -5.51
N ASP A 160 10.43 -23.64 -4.23
CA ASP A 160 9.09 -23.16 -3.79
C ASP A 160 9.04 -21.66 -3.46
N TYR A 161 10.21 -21.03 -3.31
CA TYR A 161 10.33 -19.62 -2.98
C TYR A 161 11.59 -19.03 -3.62
N PHE A 162 11.74 -17.73 -3.51
CA PHE A 162 12.96 -17.01 -3.90
C PHE A 162 13.66 -16.50 -2.65
N SER A 163 14.96 -16.73 -2.57
CA SER A 163 15.81 -16.06 -1.58
C SER A 163 16.27 -14.72 -2.16
N LEU A 164 16.11 -13.65 -1.40
CA LEU A 164 16.62 -12.32 -1.77
C LEU A 164 17.83 -11.98 -0.91
N SER A 165 18.94 -11.58 -1.56
CA SER A 165 20.05 -10.89 -0.92
C SER A 165 20.20 -9.50 -1.53
N ILE A 166 20.39 -8.49 -0.68
CA ILE A 166 20.71 -7.13 -1.10
C ILE A 166 22.07 -6.77 -0.54
N GLU A 167 23.02 -6.54 -1.44
CA GLU A 167 24.34 -6.02 -1.13
C GLU A 167 24.35 -4.53 -1.50
N SER A 168 24.76 -3.66 -0.59
CA SER A 168 24.80 -2.22 -0.84
C SER A 168 25.99 -1.55 -0.18
N SER A 169 26.51 -0.52 -0.83
CA SER A 169 27.55 0.37 -0.31
C SER A 169 27.16 1.82 -0.57
N GLY A 170 27.37 2.70 0.41
CA GLY A 170 27.01 4.12 0.30
C GLY A 170 25.52 4.43 0.42
N LEU A 171 24.70 3.46 0.87
CA LEU A 171 23.27 3.65 1.14
C LEU A 171 22.98 3.58 2.65
N PRO A 172 22.01 4.38 3.14
CA PRO A 172 21.49 4.22 4.50
C PRO A 172 20.67 2.92 4.63
N PRO A 173 20.20 2.58 5.85
CA PRO A 173 19.21 1.52 6.03
C PRO A 173 18.02 1.69 5.08
N MET A 174 17.49 0.58 4.57
CA MET A 174 16.51 0.58 3.50
C MET A 174 15.35 -0.37 3.78
N PHE A 175 14.20 -0.06 3.20
CA PHE A 175 13.04 -0.91 3.10
C PHE A 175 12.96 -1.53 1.72
N VAL A 176 12.43 -2.74 1.64
CA VAL A 176 12.20 -3.46 0.38
C VAL A 176 10.71 -3.74 0.26
N SER A 177 10.13 -3.41 -0.88
CA SER A 177 8.72 -3.69 -1.16
C SER A 177 8.50 -5.19 -1.33
N ALA A 178 7.58 -5.76 -0.54
CA ALA A 178 7.08 -7.12 -0.73
C ALA A 178 5.97 -7.21 -1.79
N GLY A 179 5.43 -6.06 -2.21
CA GLY A 179 4.23 -5.97 -3.04
C GLY A 179 2.92 -5.97 -2.24
N MET A 180 1.81 -6.13 -2.96
CA MET A 180 0.45 -6.11 -2.40
C MET A 180 -0.14 -7.53 -2.31
N ARG A 181 -1.06 -7.79 -1.37
CA ARG A 181 -1.73 -9.09 -1.25
C ARG A 181 -2.29 -9.60 -2.58
N VAL A 182 -2.02 -10.88 -2.91
CA VAL A 182 -2.60 -11.52 -4.10
C VAL A 182 -4.14 -11.51 -3.99
N GLN A 183 -4.82 -11.05 -5.03
CA GLN A 183 -6.29 -11.06 -5.06
C GLN A 183 -6.83 -12.47 -5.29
N GLU A 184 -7.65 -12.92 -4.35
CA GLU A 184 -8.33 -14.22 -4.37
C GLU A 184 -9.76 -14.03 -3.85
N ALA A 185 -10.68 -14.93 -4.20
CA ALA A 185 -12.04 -14.86 -3.68
C ALA A 185 -12.02 -15.07 -2.17
N ASP A 186 -12.58 -14.10 -1.44
CA ASP A 186 -12.61 -14.12 0.02
C ASP A 186 -13.44 -15.31 0.54
N PHE A 187 -12.89 -16.00 1.53
CA PHE A 187 -13.53 -17.03 2.34
C PHE A 187 -13.13 -16.77 3.80
N TYR A 188 -13.70 -17.46 4.79
CA TYR A 188 -13.50 -17.21 6.24
C TYR A 188 -12.05 -17.31 6.80
N SER A 189 -11.01 -17.26 5.98
CA SER A 189 -9.60 -17.15 6.36
C SER A 189 -9.15 -15.69 6.47
N HIS A 190 -8.18 -15.42 7.34
CA HIS A 190 -7.50 -14.12 7.36
C HIS A 190 -6.79 -13.87 6.03
N SER A 191 -6.90 -12.63 5.54
CA SER A 191 -6.23 -12.13 4.34
C SER A 191 -5.72 -10.72 4.64
N GLY A 192 -4.41 -10.49 4.60
CA GLY A 192 -3.83 -9.19 4.92
C GLY A 192 -2.43 -9.26 5.52
N PRO A 193 -1.95 -8.16 6.10
CA PRO A 193 -0.61 -8.07 6.65
C PRO A 193 -0.45 -9.01 7.85
N VAL A 194 0.65 -9.76 7.85
CA VAL A 194 1.04 -10.65 8.93
C VAL A 194 2.50 -10.43 9.27
N ILE A 195 2.80 -10.40 10.58
CA ILE A 195 4.15 -10.17 11.09
C ILE A 195 4.42 -11.16 12.21
N LYS A 196 5.63 -11.73 12.26
CA LYS A 196 6.11 -12.48 13.42
C LYS A 196 7.17 -11.67 14.18
N ILE A 197 6.85 -11.26 15.39
CA ILE A 197 7.74 -10.50 16.30
C ILE A 197 8.13 -11.41 17.46
N GLY A 198 9.42 -11.74 17.57
CA GLY A 198 9.87 -12.81 18.46
C GLY A 198 9.16 -14.13 18.13
N ASP A 199 8.41 -14.68 19.09
CA ASP A 199 7.63 -15.92 18.91
C ASP A 199 6.13 -15.69 18.66
N ARG A 200 5.67 -14.44 18.62
CA ARG A 200 4.26 -14.12 18.36
C ARG A 200 4.01 -13.83 16.89
N VAL A 201 2.96 -14.42 16.34
CA VAL A 201 2.41 -14.09 15.02
C VAL A 201 1.24 -13.14 15.22
N GLU A 202 1.36 -11.94 14.68
CA GLU A 202 0.35 -10.90 14.68
C GLU A 202 -0.25 -10.76 13.29
N ARG A 203 -1.58 -10.91 13.21
CA ARG A 203 -2.38 -10.68 12.01
C ARG A 203 -3.03 -9.32 12.14
N ILE A 204 -2.67 -8.41 11.25
CA ILE A 204 -3.03 -7.01 11.35
C ILE A 204 -4.33 -6.81 10.58
N ASP A 205 -5.33 -6.30 11.29
CA ASP A 205 -6.61 -5.92 10.71
C ASP A 205 -6.41 -4.69 9.81
N VAL A 206 -6.62 -4.87 8.51
CA VAL A 206 -6.47 -3.81 7.49
C VAL A 206 -7.37 -2.62 7.77
N GLU A 207 -8.50 -2.82 8.46
CA GLU A 207 -9.39 -1.73 8.83
C GLU A 207 -8.82 -0.82 9.91
N LYS A 208 -7.88 -1.33 10.71
CA LYS A 208 -7.21 -0.58 11.79
C LYS A 208 -5.94 0.13 11.33
N VAL A 209 -5.47 -0.11 10.10
CA VAL A 209 -4.29 0.56 9.56
C VAL A 209 -4.66 1.99 9.14
N GLU A 210 -4.22 2.98 9.92
CA GLU A 210 -4.41 4.40 9.61
C GLU A 210 -3.31 4.88 8.65
N GLY A 211 -3.55 4.80 7.34
CA GLY A 211 -2.68 5.35 6.31
C GLY A 211 -1.31 4.67 6.19
N ARG A 212 -0.40 4.92 7.14
CA ARG A 212 0.97 4.35 7.19
C ARG A 212 1.35 3.99 8.62
N GLN A 213 1.82 2.77 8.84
CA GLN A 213 2.23 2.27 10.15
C GLN A 213 3.67 1.73 10.09
N LEU A 214 4.49 2.08 11.09
CA LEU A 214 5.83 1.50 11.29
C LEU A 214 5.80 0.58 12.49
N ILE A 215 6.32 -0.64 12.32
CA ILE A 215 6.48 -1.63 13.38
C ILE A 215 7.96 -1.98 13.44
N THR A 216 8.57 -1.86 14.61
CA THR A 216 9.98 -2.18 14.86
C THR A 216 10.11 -3.30 15.89
N GLY A 217 11.16 -4.11 15.80
CA GLY A 217 11.40 -5.21 16.73
C GLY A 217 12.25 -6.32 16.16
N ASP A 218 12.30 -7.46 16.84
CA ASP A 218 12.92 -8.70 16.33
C ASP A 218 11.95 -9.44 15.40
N ILE A 219 11.81 -8.93 14.17
CA ILE A 219 10.84 -9.44 13.20
C ILE A 219 11.48 -10.60 12.43
N LYS A 220 10.85 -11.79 12.50
CA LYS A 220 11.32 -13.01 11.84
C LYS A 220 10.75 -13.18 10.44
N PHE A 221 9.51 -12.74 10.23
CA PHE A 221 8.93 -12.62 8.90
C PHE A 221 7.84 -11.55 8.89
N ALA A 222 7.62 -10.97 7.73
CA ALA A 222 6.55 -10.01 7.49
C ALA A 222 6.12 -9.99 6.02
N GLY A 223 4.83 -9.81 5.78
CA GLY A 223 4.30 -9.72 4.43
C GLY A 223 2.79 -9.75 4.39
N GLU A 224 2.26 -10.01 3.20
CA GLU A 224 0.85 -10.12 2.89
C GLU A 224 0.47 -11.60 2.74
N GLU A 225 -0.44 -12.05 3.60
CA GLU A 225 -1.06 -13.37 3.55
C GLU A 225 -2.33 -13.30 2.69
N SER A 226 -2.45 -14.18 1.71
CA SER A 226 -3.70 -14.52 1.05
C SER A 226 -4.03 -15.99 1.33
N ARG A 227 -5.13 -16.50 0.77
CA ARG A 227 -5.59 -17.86 1.03
C ARG A 227 -4.56 -18.93 0.64
N TYR A 228 -3.90 -18.75 -0.50
CA TYR A 228 -2.96 -19.75 -1.03
C TYR A 228 -1.53 -19.23 -1.20
N TYR A 229 -1.30 -17.93 -1.03
CA TYR A 229 0.00 -17.30 -1.27
C TYR A 229 0.41 -16.41 -0.11
N PHE A 230 1.72 -16.30 0.05
CA PHE A 230 2.35 -15.34 0.95
C PHE A 230 3.36 -14.53 0.13
N LYS A 231 3.23 -13.20 0.13
CA LYS A 231 4.23 -12.29 -0.43
C LYS A 231 4.86 -11.51 0.70
N GLY A 232 6.13 -11.77 0.97
CA GLY A 232 6.82 -11.19 2.11
C GLY A 232 8.25 -11.64 2.21
N PHE A 233 8.88 -11.24 3.30
CA PHE A 233 10.25 -11.57 3.61
C PHE A 233 10.32 -12.36 4.92
N SER A 234 11.26 -13.28 4.99
CA SER A 234 11.65 -14.01 6.19
C SER A 234 13.14 -13.83 6.41
N GLY A 235 13.56 -13.57 7.64
CA GLY A 235 14.94 -13.27 7.98
C GLY A 235 15.07 -12.41 9.23
N SER A 236 16.17 -11.68 9.34
CA SER A 236 16.39 -10.71 10.40
C SER A 236 15.90 -9.34 9.94
N ILE A 237 14.66 -8.99 10.27
CA ILE A 237 14.02 -7.75 9.86
C ILE A 237 13.93 -6.83 11.09
N SER A 238 14.45 -5.61 11.00
CA SER A 238 14.43 -4.64 12.10
C SER A 238 13.17 -3.79 12.14
N ALA A 239 12.55 -3.56 10.98
CA ALA A 239 11.38 -2.73 10.82
C ALA A 239 10.51 -3.14 9.63
N VAL A 240 9.20 -2.93 9.75
CA VAL A 240 8.20 -3.15 8.71
C VAL A 240 7.32 -1.92 8.60
N ALA A 241 7.14 -1.42 7.38
CA ALA A 241 6.22 -0.35 7.07
C ALA A 241 5.00 -0.91 6.33
N ILE A 242 3.80 -0.61 6.83
CA ILE A 242 2.52 -1.02 6.23
C ILE A 242 1.82 0.22 5.69
N TYR A 243 1.31 0.14 4.48
CA TYR A 243 0.62 1.24 3.81
C TYR A 243 -0.80 0.82 3.46
N LYS A 244 -1.79 1.55 3.97
CA LYS A 244 -3.16 1.48 3.47
C LYS A 244 -3.25 2.34 2.23
N VAL A 245 -3.30 1.70 1.06
CA VAL A 245 -3.46 2.37 -0.22
C VAL A 245 -4.95 2.43 -0.53
N GLU A 246 -5.55 3.61 -0.43
CA GLU A 246 -6.99 3.79 -0.70
C GLU A 246 -7.29 3.46 -2.17
N ASN A 247 -8.33 2.65 -2.39
CA ASN A 247 -9.02 2.56 -3.67
C ASN A 247 -9.88 3.82 -3.82
N LYS A 248 -9.44 4.76 -4.66
CA LYS A 248 -10.34 5.76 -5.22
C LYS A 248 -10.98 5.23 -6.48
#